data_AF-A0A0D8J5B7-F1
#
_entry.id   AF-A0A0D8J5B7-F1
#
_cell.length_a   1.000
_cell.length_b   1.000
_cell.length_c   1.000
_cell.angle_alpha   90.00
_cell.angle_beta   90.00
_cell.angle_gamma   90.00
#
_symmetry.space_group_name_H-M   'P 1'
#
loop_
_entity.id
_entity.type
_entity.pdbx_description
1 polymer ?
#
loop_
_entity_poly.entity_id
_entity_poly.type
_entity_poly.pdbx_seq_one_letter_code
_entity_poly.pdbx_strand_id
1 'polypeptide(L)'
;METSFYDSAFFTYGLLPALIFFSRVLDVTIGTIRIVMVSKGHKLWAPLLGFFEILIWLIAISKIFQNLDNWFCYIAYAAGFACGNYVGLLIEEKLAVGIVKLQIITRKEASKLIENLTAAGYGITHHHAQGANEKVSIIHSIIQRSEIKKVETIVKTTNPKAFYSVEDVKFVNEGVFPIHPARFRLRKGK
;
A
#
# COMPACT_ATOMS: atom_id res chain seq x y z
N MET A 1 -26.19 -41.57 -9.90
CA MET A 1 -27.26 -40.78 -9.25
C MET A 1 -26.57 -39.72 -8.40
N GLU A 2 -26.02 -38.67 -9.03
CA GLU A 2 -25.24 -37.60 -8.35
C GLU A 2 -25.43 -36.22 -9.03
N THR A 3 -26.64 -35.95 -9.55
CA THR A 3 -26.92 -34.71 -10.31
C THR A 3 -27.87 -33.74 -9.61
N SER A 4 -28.23 -33.96 -8.34
CA SER A 4 -29.28 -33.16 -7.68
C SER A 4 -28.81 -31.87 -7.01
N PHE A 5 -27.51 -31.71 -6.73
CA PHE A 5 -27.03 -30.54 -5.96
C PHE A 5 -26.67 -29.35 -6.86
N TYR A 6 -26.15 -29.63 -8.06
CA TYR A 6 -25.72 -28.62 -9.04
C TYR A 6 -26.89 -27.97 -9.81
N ASP A 7 -28.05 -28.65 -9.90
CA ASP A 7 -29.26 -28.15 -10.57
C ASP A 7 -30.22 -27.39 -9.63
N SER A 8 -29.85 -27.19 -8.37
CA SER A 8 -30.70 -26.40 -7.47
C SER A 8 -30.66 -24.91 -7.87
N ALA A 9 -31.82 -24.28 -8.00
CA ALA A 9 -31.93 -22.83 -8.27
C ALA A 9 -31.09 -22.00 -7.26
N PHE A 10 -30.90 -22.50 -6.05
CA PHE A 10 -30.02 -21.90 -5.04
C PHE A 10 -28.53 -21.89 -5.45
N PHE A 11 -28.03 -22.96 -6.04
CA PHE A 11 -26.65 -23.04 -6.53
C PHE A 11 -26.43 -22.07 -7.70
N THR A 12 -27.34 -22.09 -8.67
CA THR A 12 -27.25 -21.28 -9.89
C THR A 12 -27.40 -19.78 -9.63
N TYR A 13 -28.36 -19.37 -8.80
CA TYR A 13 -28.64 -17.95 -8.56
C TYR A 13 -28.01 -17.37 -7.29
N GLY A 14 -27.51 -18.22 -6.38
CA GLY A 14 -26.88 -17.79 -5.14
C GLY A 14 -25.39 -18.08 -5.09
N LEU A 15 -25.02 -19.37 -5.03
CA LEU A 15 -23.64 -19.77 -4.75
C LEU A 15 -22.69 -19.43 -5.90
N LEU A 16 -23.08 -19.69 -7.14
CA LEU A 16 -22.26 -19.42 -8.32
C LEU A 16 -21.96 -17.91 -8.50
N PRO A 17 -22.95 -16.99 -8.48
CA PRO A 17 -22.68 -15.55 -8.48
C PRO A 17 -21.80 -15.11 -7.31
N ALA A 18 -22.02 -15.62 -6.09
CA ALA A 18 -21.19 -15.28 -4.94
C ALA A 18 -19.72 -15.69 -5.14
N LEU A 19 -19.47 -16.90 -5.67
CA LEU A 19 -18.11 -17.35 -6.00
C LEU A 19 -17.45 -16.48 -7.06
N ILE A 20 -18.19 -16.09 -8.10
CA ILE A 20 -17.71 -15.15 -9.14
C ILE A 20 -17.35 -13.80 -8.50
N PHE A 21 -18.21 -13.27 -7.63
CA PHE A 21 -17.98 -12.03 -6.91
C PHE A 21 -16.66 -12.08 -6.12
N PHE A 22 -16.48 -13.06 -5.25
CA PHE A 22 -15.25 -13.18 -4.45
C PHE A 22 -14.01 -13.42 -5.30
N SER A 23 -14.12 -14.25 -6.35
CA SER A 23 -13.03 -14.45 -7.30
C SER A 23 -12.61 -13.14 -7.98
N ARG A 24 -13.57 -12.27 -8.34
CA ARG A 24 -13.27 -10.95 -8.91
C ARG A 24 -12.69 -9.97 -7.92
N VAL A 25 -13.16 -9.99 -6.68
CA VAL A 25 -12.56 -9.16 -5.61
C VAL A 25 -11.09 -9.52 -5.44
N LEU A 26 -10.76 -10.81 -5.37
CA LEU A 26 -9.38 -11.28 -5.24
C LEU A 26 -8.53 -10.91 -6.46
N ASP A 27 -9.02 -11.17 -7.67
CA ASP A 27 -8.29 -10.84 -8.91
C ASP A 27 -7.92 -9.36 -8.99
N VAL A 28 -8.91 -8.48 -8.83
CA VAL A 28 -8.69 -7.03 -8.94
C VAL A 28 -7.77 -6.53 -7.84
N THR A 29 -7.93 -7.06 -6.62
CA THR A 29 -7.04 -6.74 -5.50
C THR A 29 -5.58 -7.11 -5.81
N ILE A 30 -5.35 -8.30 -6.36
CA ILE A 30 -4.01 -8.75 -6.80
C ILE A 30 -3.49 -7.82 -7.90
N GLY A 31 -4.33 -7.45 -8.87
CA GLY A 31 -4.00 -6.52 -9.94
C GLY A 31 -3.57 -5.14 -9.43
N THR A 32 -4.26 -4.60 -8.41
CA THR A 32 -3.86 -3.35 -7.74
C THR A 32 -2.48 -3.49 -7.10
N ILE A 33 -2.25 -4.56 -6.33
CA ILE A 33 -0.95 -4.81 -5.68
C ILE A 33 0.16 -4.96 -6.73
N ARG A 34 -0.11 -5.66 -7.85
CA ARG A 34 0.83 -5.78 -8.97
C ARG A 34 1.23 -4.41 -9.51
N ILE A 35 0.26 -3.53 -9.77
CA ILE A 35 0.53 -2.16 -10.27
C ILE A 35 1.43 -1.39 -9.29
N VAL A 36 1.17 -1.50 -8.00
CA VAL A 36 2.02 -0.90 -6.95
C VAL A 36 3.43 -1.46 -7.01
N MET A 37 3.59 -2.78 -7.10
CA MET A 37 4.90 -3.44 -7.20
C MET A 37 5.67 -3.00 -8.46
N VAL A 38 4.99 -2.83 -9.59
CA VAL A 38 5.58 -2.31 -10.84
C VAL A 38 6.05 -0.87 -10.65
N SER A 39 5.20 0.00 -10.10
CA SER A 39 5.52 1.41 -9.85
C SER A 39 6.73 1.57 -8.92
N LYS A 40 6.84 0.70 -7.91
CA LYS A 40 7.96 0.66 -6.96
C LYS A 40 9.18 -0.13 -7.46
N GLY A 41 9.13 -0.69 -8.68
CA GLY A 41 10.29 -1.36 -9.31
C GLY A 41 10.60 -2.76 -8.78
N HIS A 42 9.67 -3.44 -8.10
CA HIS A 42 9.85 -4.81 -7.60
C HIS A 42 9.76 -5.84 -8.74
N LYS A 43 10.90 -6.14 -9.36
CA LYS A 43 11.02 -6.98 -10.57
C LYS A 43 10.61 -8.45 -10.41
N LEU A 44 10.54 -8.98 -9.19
CA LEU A 44 10.15 -10.39 -8.93
C LEU A 44 8.66 -10.51 -8.59
N TRP A 45 8.14 -9.62 -7.75
CA TRP A 45 6.75 -9.69 -7.26
C TRP A 45 5.73 -9.35 -8.34
N ALA A 46 6.02 -8.36 -9.20
CA ALA A 46 5.12 -7.95 -10.26
C ALA A 46 4.76 -9.10 -11.24
N PRO A 47 5.71 -9.82 -11.86
CA PRO A 47 5.37 -10.91 -12.78
C PRO A 47 4.73 -12.11 -12.07
N LEU A 48 5.11 -12.42 -10.82
CA LEU A 48 4.49 -13.51 -10.05
C LEU A 48 3.01 -13.23 -9.79
N LEU A 49 2.68 -12.02 -9.33
CA LEU A 49 1.28 -11.62 -9.09
C LEU A 49 0.49 -11.59 -10.39
N GLY A 50 1.07 -11.11 -11.50
CA GLY A 50 0.43 -11.11 -12.81
C GLY A 50 0.11 -12.51 -13.33
N PHE A 51 0.94 -13.51 -13.03
CA PHE A 51 0.67 -14.92 -13.38
C PHE A 51 -0.56 -15.46 -12.64
N PHE A 52 -0.67 -15.21 -11.33
CA PHE A 52 -1.84 -15.66 -10.57
C PHE A 52 -3.11 -14.89 -10.92
N GLU A 53 -3.01 -13.57 -11.15
CA GLU A 53 -4.11 -12.72 -11.63
C GLU A 53 -4.71 -13.30 -12.91
N ILE A 54 -3.89 -13.53 -13.95
CA ILE A 54 -4.44 -14.00 -15.23
C ILE A 54 -5.07 -15.40 -15.13
N LEU A 55 -4.58 -16.28 -14.25
CA LEU A 55 -5.19 -17.59 -13.98
C LEU A 55 -6.58 -17.44 -13.36
N ILE A 56 -6.72 -16.59 -12.34
CA ILE A 56 -8.01 -16.34 -11.68
C ILE A 56 -8.99 -15.72 -12.69
N TRP A 57 -8.53 -14.74 -13.47
CA TRP A 57 -9.34 -14.11 -14.51
C TRP A 57 -9.84 -15.12 -15.55
N LEU A 58 -8.97 -15.99 -16.07
CA LEU A 58 -9.34 -17.03 -17.03
C LEU A 58 -10.38 -18.01 -16.46
N ILE A 59 -10.20 -18.46 -15.23
CA ILE A 59 -11.17 -19.38 -14.58
C ILE A 59 -12.52 -18.68 -14.40
N ALA A 60 -12.53 -17.43 -13.94
CA ALA A 60 -13.75 -16.67 -13.72
C ALA A 60 -14.51 -16.40 -15.02
N ILE A 61 -13.82 -15.97 -16.08
CA ILE A 61 -14.46 -15.65 -17.35
C ILE A 61 -15.01 -16.90 -18.04
N SER A 62 -14.30 -18.04 -17.97
CA SER A 62 -14.82 -19.31 -18.47
C SER A 62 -16.11 -19.73 -17.78
N LYS A 63 -16.26 -19.47 -16.47
CA LYS A 63 -17.49 -19.76 -15.73
C LYS A 63 -18.66 -18.87 -16.12
N ILE A 64 -18.41 -17.62 -16.49
CA ILE A 64 -19.46 -16.71 -16.98
C ILE A 64 -19.94 -17.14 -18.36
N PHE A 65 -19.02 -17.49 -19.27
CA PHE A 65 -19.38 -17.99 -20.60
C PHE A 65 -20.14 -19.32 -20.56
N GLN A 66 -19.94 -20.15 -19.52
CA GLN A 66 -20.74 -21.37 -19.30
C GLN A 66 -22.15 -21.09 -18.76
N ASN A 67 -22.42 -19.88 -18.23
CA ASN A 67 -23.66 -19.51 -17.55
C ASN A 67 -24.23 -18.19 -18.08
N LEU A 68 -24.23 -18.02 -19.41
CA LEU A 68 -24.61 -16.77 -20.09
C LEU A 68 -26.07 -16.34 -19.84
N ASP A 69 -26.94 -17.31 -19.53
CA ASP A 69 -28.37 -17.06 -19.31
C ASP A 69 -28.67 -16.46 -17.93
N ASN A 70 -27.68 -16.38 -17.04
CA ASN A 70 -27.86 -15.91 -15.67
C ASN A 70 -27.36 -14.47 -15.49
N TRP A 71 -28.29 -13.50 -15.58
CA TRP A 71 -27.98 -12.08 -15.38
C TRP A 71 -27.32 -11.77 -14.02
N PHE A 72 -27.60 -12.56 -12.97
CA PHE A 72 -26.98 -12.37 -11.65
C PHE A 72 -25.46 -12.59 -11.69
N CYS A 73 -24.95 -13.45 -12.58
CA CYS A 73 -23.50 -13.65 -12.74
C CYS A 73 -22.81 -12.39 -13.25
N TYR A 74 -23.45 -11.64 -14.15
CA TYR A 74 -22.91 -10.37 -14.67
C TYR A 74 -22.92 -9.28 -13.61
N ILE A 75 -24.01 -9.16 -12.85
CA ILE A 75 -24.09 -8.22 -11.72
C ILE A 75 -23.01 -8.56 -10.68
N ALA A 76 -22.89 -9.83 -10.30
CA ALA A 76 -21.88 -10.28 -9.34
C ALA A 76 -20.45 -10.03 -9.84
N TYR A 77 -20.19 -10.21 -11.14
CA TYR A 77 -18.90 -9.89 -11.74
C TYR A 77 -18.57 -8.40 -11.67
N ALA A 78 -19.51 -7.53 -12.08
CA ALA A 78 -19.34 -6.09 -12.05
C ALA A 78 -19.20 -5.55 -10.61
N ALA A 79 -20.03 -6.05 -9.69
CA ALA A 79 -19.96 -5.72 -8.27
C ALA A 79 -18.64 -6.20 -7.65
N GLY A 80 -18.19 -7.40 -7.99
CA GLY A 80 -16.91 -7.95 -7.52
C GLY A 80 -15.72 -7.13 -8.03
N PHE A 81 -15.79 -6.63 -9.26
CA PHE A 81 -14.79 -5.71 -9.81
C PHE A 81 -14.76 -4.37 -9.05
N ALA A 82 -15.91 -3.75 -8.82
CA ALA A 82 -15.99 -2.49 -8.08
C ALA A 82 -15.50 -2.65 -6.62
N CYS A 83 -15.94 -3.70 -5.94
CA CYS A 83 -15.52 -4.01 -4.57
C CYS A 83 -14.03 -4.35 -4.50
N GLY A 84 -13.51 -5.12 -5.46
CA GLY A 84 -12.09 -5.45 -5.56
C GLY A 84 -11.20 -4.22 -5.70
N ASN A 85 -11.62 -3.20 -6.46
CA ASN A 85 -10.88 -1.94 -6.55
C ASN A 85 -10.83 -1.20 -5.20
N TYR A 86 -11.96 -1.16 -4.48
CA TYR A 86 -12.02 -0.53 -3.16
C TYR A 86 -11.12 -1.27 -2.15
N VAL A 87 -11.18 -2.60 -2.11
CA VAL A 87 -10.32 -3.43 -1.25
C VAL A 87 -8.85 -3.29 -1.63
N GLY A 88 -8.54 -3.28 -2.94
CA GLY A 88 -7.21 -3.05 -3.48
C GLY A 88 -6.62 -1.71 -3.03
N LEU A 89 -7.43 -0.63 -3.05
CA LEU A 89 -7.02 0.68 -2.57
C LEU A 89 -6.70 0.65 -1.06
N LEU A 90 -7.58 0.05 -0.25
CA LEU A 90 -7.33 -0.08 1.20
C LEU A 90 -6.07 -0.89 1.52
N ILE A 91 -5.72 -1.87 0.69
CA ILE A 91 -4.50 -2.66 0.84
C ILE A 91 -3.28 -1.84 0.39
N GLU A 92 -3.36 -1.10 -0.71
CA GLU A 92 -2.29 -0.20 -1.16
C GLU A 92 -1.91 0.80 -0.06
N GLU A 93 -2.90 1.46 0.55
CA GLU A 93 -2.70 2.41 1.64
C GLU A 93 -1.98 1.78 2.84
N LYS A 94 -2.28 0.50 3.15
CA LYS A 94 -1.71 -0.23 4.28
C LYS A 94 -0.33 -0.82 4.00
N LEU A 95 -0.04 -1.18 2.75
CA LEU A 95 1.21 -1.81 2.38
C LEU A 95 2.41 -0.91 2.71
N ALA A 96 2.24 0.43 2.66
CA ALA A 96 3.28 1.40 2.99
C ALA A 96 4.64 1.07 2.33
N VAL A 97 4.58 0.51 1.12
CA VAL A 97 5.75 0.03 0.39
C VAL A 97 6.41 1.20 -0.33
N GLY A 98 7.73 1.24 -0.26
CA GLY A 98 8.57 2.20 -0.96
C GLY A 98 9.27 3.20 -0.05
N ILE A 99 10.04 4.07 -0.68
CA ILE A 99 10.84 5.11 -0.05
C ILE A 99 10.23 6.45 -0.44
N VAL A 100 10.16 7.37 0.51
CA VAL A 100 9.67 8.72 0.32
C VAL A 100 10.73 9.73 0.74
N LYS A 101 10.72 10.88 0.07
CA LYS A 101 11.43 12.07 0.50
C LYS A 101 10.45 12.92 1.29
N LEU A 102 10.74 13.09 2.57
CA LEU A 102 10.04 13.99 3.46
C LEU A 102 10.74 15.34 3.43
N GLN A 103 9.97 16.40 3.15
CA GLN A 103 10.43 17.77 3.25
C GLN A 103 9.65 18.46 4.37
N ILE A 104 10.35 18.89 5.42
CA ILE A 104 9.76 19.57 6.58
C ILE A 104 10.22 21.02 6.54
N ILE A 105 9.29 21.95 6.68
CA ILE A 105 9.55 23.38 6.70
C ILE A 105 9.14 23.94 8.06
N THR A 106 10.11 24.49 8.78
CA THR A 106 9.93 25.04 10.12
C THR A 106 9.97 26.58 10.09
N ARG A 107 9.06 27.21 10.83
CA ARG A 107 8.99 28.68 10.99
C ARG A 107 9.92 29.23 12.09
N LYS A 108 10.46 28.34 12.92
CA LYS A 108 11.39 28.64 14.03
C LYS A 108 12.65 27.80 13.89
N GLU A 109 13.64 28.05 14.75
CA GLU A 109 14.86 27.25 14.86
C GLU A 109 14.56 25.76 14.78
N ALA A 110 15.17 25.11 13.80
CA ALA A 110 15.02 23.68 13.53
C ALA A 110 15.90 22.80 14.43
N SER A 111 16.79 23.40 15.24
CA SER A 111 17.88 22.76 15.97
C SER A 111 17.40 21.55 16.78
N LYS A 112 16.32 21.73 17.57
CA LYS A 112 15.74 20.65 18.39
C LYS A 112 15.07 19.54 17.56
N LEU A 113 14.48 19.89 16.41
CA LEU A 113 13.86 18.91 15.51
C LEU A 113 14.93 18.07 14.80
N ILE A 114 15.99 18.74 14.34
CA ILE A 114 17.16 18.11 13.72
C ILE A 114 17.80 17.12 14.70
N GLU A 115 18.01 17.52 15.95
CA GLU A 115 18.59 16.65 16.99
C GLU A 115 17.71 15.43 17.25
N ASN A 116 16.39 15.62 17.44
CA ASN A 116 15.45 14.53 17.68
C ASN A 116 15.39 13.53 16.51
N LEU A 117 15.39 14.01 15.26
CA LEU A 117 15.38 13.15 14.08
C LEU A 117 16.70 12.39 13.91
N THR A 118 17.84 13.05 14.17
CA THR A 118 19.17 12.43 14.13
C THR A 118 19.31 11.36 15.21
N ALA A 119 18.87 11.64 16.44
CA ALA A 119 18.87 10.69 17.55
C ALA A 119 17.95 9.48 17.30
N ALA A 120 16.88 9.67 16.53
CA ALA A 120 16.01 8.59 16.07
C ALA A 120 16.60 7.77 14.90
N GLY A 121 17.79 8.12 14.41
CA GLY A 121 18.51 7.39 13.37
C GLY A 121 18.15 7.77 11.94
N TYR A 122 17.46 8.90 11.72
CA TYR A 122 17.12 9.35 10.37
C TYR A 122 18.24 10.20 9.76
N GLY A 123 18.65 9.88 8.54
CA GLY A 123 19.49 10.75 7.73
C GLY A 123 18.75 12.04 7.36
N ILE A 124 19.34 13.18 7.71
CA ILE A 124 18.76 14.50 7.45
C ILE A 124 19.75 15.41 6.73
N THR A 125 19.21 16.27 5.87
CA THR A 125 19.94 17.38 5.25
C THR A 125 19.11 18.62 5.42
N HIS A 126 19.67 19.71 5.94
CA HIS A 126 18.92 20.93 6.19
C HIS A 126 19.64 22.15 5.62
N HIS A 127 18.87 23.17 5.27
CA HIS A 127 19.38 24.47 4.84
C HIS A 127 18.41 25.58 5.25
N HIS A 128 18.94 26.79 5.40
CA HIS A 128 18.12 27.97 5.68
C HIS A 128 17.49 28.48 4.39
N ALA A 129 16.24 28.90 4.46
CA ALA A 129 15.49 29.47 3.36
C ALA A 129 14.67 30.69 3.83
N GLN A 130 14.14 31.45 2.87
CA GLN A 130 13.27 32.59 3.14
C GLN A 130 11.86 32.24 2.66
N GLY A 131 10.90 32.19 3.58
CA GLY A 131 9.48 32.13 3.25
C GLY A 131 8.95 33.51 2.88
N ALA A 132 7.68 33.58 2.48
CA ALA A 132 7.04 34.83 2.07
C ALA A 132 7.21 35.97 3.11
N ASN A 133 7.13 35.64 4.40
CA ASN A 133 7.13 36.65 5.47
C ASN A 133 8.27 36.46 6.49
N GLU A 134 8.96 35.31 6.50
CA GLU A 134 9.90 34.97 7.58
C GLU A 134 11.02 34.01 7.13
N LYS A 135 12.15 34.03 7.85
CA LYS A 135 13.21 33.04 7.67
C LYS A 135 12.71 31.67 8.14
N VAL A 136 12.83 30.68 7.28
CA VAL A 136 12.42 29.29 7.55
C VAL A 136 13.62 28.37 7.41
N SER A 137 13.53 27.17 7.98
CA SER A 137 14.50 26.10 7.71
C SER A 137 13.80 24.97 6.99
N ILE A 138 14.43 24.45 5.95
CA ILE A 138 13.93 23.34 5.15
C ILE A 138 14.80 22.13 5.46
N ILE A 139 14.17 21.06 5.91
CA ILE A 139 14.80 19.79 6.26
C ILE A 139 14.32 18.74 5.26
N HIS A 140 15.26 18.06 4.64
CA HIS A 140 15.02 16.90 3.79
C HIS A 140 15.43 15.64 4.53
N SER A 141 14.60 14.59 4.45
CA SER A 141 14.94 13.26 4.92
C SER A 141 14.39 12.21 3.96
N ILE A 142 15.15 11.16 3.72
CA ILE A 142 14.73 10.02 2.90
C ILE A 142 14.38 8.88 3.87
N ILE A 143 13.11 8.50 3.90
CA ILE A 143 12.58 7.52 4.86
C ILE A 143 11.73 6.47 4.17
N GLN A 144 11.52 5.33 4.82
CA GLN A 144 10.52 4.36 4.36
C GLN A 144 9.12 4.92 4.58
N ARG A 145 8.18 4.64 3.66
CA ARG A 145 6.79 5.11 3.77
C ARG A 145 6.10 4.63 5.07
N SER A 146 6.53 3.48 5.60
CA SER A 146 6.10 2.95 6.89
C SER A 146 6.49 3.81 8.11
N GLU A 147 7.59 4.57 8.03
CA GLU A 147 8.12 5.37 9.14
C GLU A 147 7.53 6.79 9.19
N ILE A 148 6.74 7.22 8.17
CA ILE A 148 6.13 8.56 8.10
C ILE A 148 5.39 8.90 9.40
N LYS A 149 4.55 8.01 9.92
CA LYS A 149 3.77 8.24 11.16
C LYS A 149 4.65 8.53 12.38
N LYS A 150 5.82 7.90 12.47
CA LYS A 150 6.77 8.15 13.57
C LYS A 150 7.39 9.52 13.43
N VAL A 151 7.83 9.87 12.23
CA VAL A 151 8.41 11.19 11.94
C VAL A 151 7.38 12.30 12.16
N GLU A 152 6.13 12.12 11.71
CA GLU A 152 5.04 13.06 11.97
C GLU A 152 4.82 13.29 13.47
N THR A 153 4.92 12.25 14.28
CA THR A 153 4.81 12.35 15.74
C THR A 153 5.94 13.21 16.31
N ILE A 154 7.18 12.96 15.89
CA ILE A 154 8.36 13.74 16.31
C ILE A 154 8.22 15.22 15.90
N VAL A 155 7.75 15.48 14.68
CA VAL A 155 7.51 16.84 14.16
C VAL A 155 6.44 17.55 14.99
N LYS A 156 5.30 16.90 15.25
CA LYS A 156 4.20 17.49 16.04
C LYS A 156 4.62 17.82 17.48
N THR A 157 5.39 16.96 18.13
CA THR A 157 5.88 17.20 19.49
C THR A 157 6.91 18.32 19.56
N THR A 158 7.78 18.43 18.55
CA THR A 158 8.90 19.38 18.59
C THR A 158 8.53 20.75 18.01
N ASN A 159 7.75 20.78 16.93
CA ASN A 159 7.39 21.99 16.22
C ASN A 159 5.99 21.89 15.60
N PRO A 160 4.91 22.10 16.39
CA PRO A 160 3.52 21.88 15.93
C PRO A 160 3.06 22.83 14.82
N LYS A 161 3.82 23.90 14.53
CA LYS A 161 3.55 24.84 13.42
C LYS A 161 4.35 24.53 12.16
N ALA A 162 5.16 23.47 12.16
CA ALA A 162 5.88 23.02 10.97
C ALA A 162 4.92 22.39 9.96
N PHE A 163 5.17 22.63 8.67
CA PHE A 163 4.45 21.97 7.59
C PHE A 163 5.38 21.00 6.87
N TYR A 164 4.85 19.93 6.33
CA TYR A 164 5.66 18.92 5.64
C TYR A 164 4.98 18.45 4.35
N SER A 165 5.79 18.11 3.35
CA SER A 165 5.37 17.45 2.12
C SER A 165 6.06 16.08 1.99
N VAL A 166 5.36 15.14 1.39
CA VAL A 166 5.85 13.78 1.14
C VAL A 166 5.90 13.59 -0.37
N GLU A 167 7.09 13.29 -0.88
CA GLU A 167 7.35 13.01 -2.29
C GLU A 167 7.74 11.55 -2.47
N ASP A 168 7.15 10.87 -3.44
CA ASP A 168 7.51 9.49 -3.76
C ASP A 168 8.87 9.42 -4.47
N VAL A 169 9.77 8.57 -3.97
CA VAL A 169 11.10 8.39 -4.56
C VAL A 169 11.19 7.02 -5.22
N LYS A 170 11.49 6.99 -6.52
CA LYS A 170 11.58 5.76 -7.32
C LYS A 170 12.82 4.93 -6.99
N PHE A 171 13.95 5.58 -6.70
CA PHE A 171 15.22 4.92 -6.45
C PHE A 171 16.13 5.78 -5.57
N VAL A 172 16.86 5.13 -4.66
CA VAL A 172 17.88 5.74 -3.80
C VAL A 172 19.13 4.87 -3.92
N ASN A 173 20.26 5.45 -4.29
CA ASN A 173 21.52 4.72 -4.44
C ASN A 173 22.14 4.38 -3.07
N GLU A 174 22.18 5.37 -2.16
CA GLU A 174 22.69 5.24 -0.80
C GLU A 174 21.84 6.10 0.15
N GLY A 175 21.63 5.64 1.39
CA GLY A 175 20.87 6.37 2.39
C GLY A 175 21.17 5.90 3.81
N VAL A 176 21.18 6.83 4.76
CA VAL A 176 21.24 6.52 6.19
C VAL A 176 19.82 6.26 6.67
N PHE A 177 19.44 4.98 6.68
CA PHE A 177 18.16 4.52 7.22
C PHE A 177 18.33 4.15 8.70
N PRO A 178 17.30 4.37 9.54
CA PRO A 178 17.35 3.95 10.94
C PRO A 178 17.56 2.43 11.00
N ILE A 179 18.64 2.02 11.66
CA ILE A 179 18.95 0.62 11.93
C ILE A 179 18.02 0.18 13.07
N HIS A 180 16.92 -0.48 12.76
CA HIS A 180 16.14 -1.15 13.81
C HIS A 180 16.95 -2.36 14.30
N PRO A 181 17.34 -2.43 15.58
CA PRO A 181 17.99 -3.63 16.10
C PRO A 181 17.01 -4.79 15.91
N ALA A 182 17.44 -5.82 15.19
CA ALA A 182 16.68 -7.04 14.99
C ALA A 182 16.26 -7.56 16.36
N ARG A 183 14.96 -7.50 16.66
CA ARG A 183 14.40 -7.98 17.92
C ARG A 183 14.38 -9.51 17.86
N PHE A 184 15.55 -10.13 18.02
CA PHE A 184 15.68 -11.57 18.20
C PHE A 184 14.99 -11.92 19.52
N ARG A 185 13.70 -12.27 19.42
CA ARG A 185 12.92 -12.72 20.55
C ARG A 185 13.31 -14.18 20.80
N LEU A 186 14.45 -14.38 21.46
CA LEU A 186 14.84 -15.68 22.02
C LEU A 186 13.76 -16.11 23.01
N ARG A 187 12.87 -16.98 22.54
CA ARG A 187 11.89 -17.67 23.36
C ARG A 187 12.66 -18.64 24.26
N LYS A 188 12.99 -18.22 25.49
CA LYS A 188 13.46 -19.11 26.55
C LYS A 188 12.36 -20.16 26.80
N GLY A 189 12.65 -21.41 26.45
CA GLY A 189 11.89 -22.56 26.91
C GLY A 189 12.05 -22.73 28.42
N LYS A 190 10.95 -23.07 29.09
CA LYS A 190 10.96 -23.80 30.35
C LYS A 190 10.57 -25.24 30.03
#